data_AF-A0A7Z7HZM9-F1
#
_entry.id   AF-A0A7Z7HZM9-F1
#
_cell.length_a   1.000
_cell.length_b   1.000
_cell.length_c   1.000
_cell.angle_alpha   90.00
_cell.angle_beta   90.00
_cell.angle_gamma   90.00
#
_symmetry.space_group_name_H-M   'P 1'
#
loop_
_entity.id
_entity.type
_entity.pdbx_description
1 polymer ?
#
loop_
_entity_poly.entity_id
_entity_poly.type
_entity_poly.pdbx_seq_one_letter_code
_entity_poly.pdbx_strand_id
1 'polypeptide(L)'
;MFDFGFFEILVIGIVGLLVLGPERLPRAARTAGLWIGKIKRTVSGMQREISAQLEAEELRQKLTDQQKKLDESLRKAKQDVERIADDPEKPTAPSRDTSTSTEQRAASAASHLDDALETVHEKAPASPDAESSTKDSKQP
;
A
#
# COMPACT_ATOMS: atom_id res chain seq x y z
N MET A 1 -28.62 11.51 15.62
CA MET A 1 -28.50 11.56 14.14
C MET A 1 -27.60 12.74 13.84
N PHE A 2 -26.44 12.49 13.23
CA PHE A 2 -25.41 13.49 13.01
C PHE A 2 -25.21 13.67 11.51
N ASP A 3 -25.99 14.58 10.94
CA ASP A 3 -26.00 14.91 9.52
C ASP A 3 -24.76 15.75 9.15
N PHE A 4 -23.57 15.14 9.20
CA PHE A 4 -22.33 15.70 8.65
C PHE A 4 -22.34 15.69 7.11
N GLY A 5 -23.42 16.22 6.52
CA GLY A 5 -23.62 16.36 5.08
C GLY A 5 -23.08 17.69 4.55
N PHE A 6 -23.10 17.81 3.22
CA PHE A 6 -22.70 19.04 2.52
C PHE A 6 -23.53 20.27 2.96
N PHE A 7 -24.83 20.09 3.19
CA PHE A 7 -25.71 21.16 3.66
C PHE A 7 -25.33 21.71 5.04
N GLU A 8 -24.90 20.86 5.97
CA GLU A 8 -24.52 21.28 7.31
C GLU A 8 -23.26 22.16 7.27
N ILE A 9 -22.27 21.76 6.46
CA ILE A 9 -21.06 22.55 6.20
C ILE A 9 -21.40 23.88 5.52
N LEU A 10 -22.38 23.91 4.61
CA LEU A 10 -22.85 25.13 3.97
C LEU A 10 -23.52 26.09 4.98
N VAL A 11 -24.39 25.59 5.86
CA VAL A 11 -25.06 26.38 6.91
C VAL A 11 -24.04 26.93 7.90
N ILE A 12 -23.12 26.09 8.41
CA ILE A 12 -22.01 26.52 9.28
C ILE A 12 -21.13 27.55 8.57
N GLY A 13 -20.90 27.39 7.27
CA GLY A 13 -20.21 28.37 6.42
C GLY A 13 -20.91 29.73 6.43
N ILE A 14 -22.21 29.77 6.14
CA ILE A 14 -23.00 31.01 6.13
C ILE A 14 -23.02 31.68 7.51
N VAL A 15 -23.24 30.92 8.59
CA VAL A 15 -23.20 31.44 9.96
C VAL A 15 -21.81 31.98 10.31
N GLY A 16 -20.74 31.27 9.93
CA GLY A 16 -19.37 31.73 10.09
C GLY A 16 -19.08 33.02 9.32
N LEU A 17 -19.56 33.15 8.09
CA LEU A 17 -19.42 34.36 7.27
C LEU A 17 -20.15 35.56 7.92
N LEU A 18 -21.30 35.33 8.57
CA LEU A 18 -22.06 36.38 9.25
C LEU A 18 -21.43 36.80 10.58
N VAL A 19 -20.99 35.85 11.41
CA VAL A 19 -20.45 36.10 12.75
C VAL A 19 -19.02 36.62 12.70
N LEU A 20 -18.16 35.99 11.89
CA LEU A 20 -16.73 36.30 11.83
C LEU A 20 -16.40 37.27 10.67
N GLY A 21 -17.24 37.32 9.64
CA GLY A 21 -17.04 38.14 8.45
C GLY A 21 -16.32 37.39 7.31
N PRO A 22 -16.66 37.70 6.04
CA PRO A 22 -16.14 36.98 4.86
C PRO A 22 -14.63 37.09 4.69
N GLU A 23 -14.00 38.16 5.15
CA GLU A 23 -12.54 38.35 5.07
C GLU A 23 -11.77 37.56 6.13
N ARG A 24 -12.42 37.24 7.27
CA ARG A 24 -11.78 36.69 8.47
C ARG A 24 -11.90 35.17 8.55
N LEU A 25 -13.01 34.60 8.10
CA LEU A 25 -13.20 33.14 7.98
C LEU A 25 -12.07 32.45 7.20
N PRO A 26 -11.66 32.87 5.99
CA PRO A 26 -10.57 32.21 5.25
C PRO A 26 -9.21 32.33 5.96
N ARG A 27 -8.99 33.37 6.78
CA ARG A 27 -7.80 33.46 7.63
C ARG A 27 -7.85 32.45 8.79
N ALA A 28 -8.99 32.36 9.47
CA ALA A 28 -9.20 31.40 10.56
C ALA A 28 -9.10 29.94 10.06
N ALA A 29 -9.73 29.61 8.94
CA ALA A 29 -9.68 28.27 8.32
C ALA A 29 -8.25 27.88 7.91
N ARG A 30 -7.45 28.81 7.37
CA ARG A 30 -6.03 28.58 7.08
C ARG A 30 -5.24 28.26 8.36
N THR A 31 -5.43 29.03 9.43
CA THR A 31 -4.75 28.78 10.71
C THR A 31 -5.17 27.43 11.31
N ALA A 32 -6.48 27.15 11.40
CA ALA A 32 -6.98 25.88 11.90
C ALA A 32 -6.47 24.69 11.06
N GLY A 33 -6.47 24.81 9.73
CA GLY A 33 -5.95 23.80 8.82
C GLY A 33 -4.44 23.55 8.98
N LEU A 34 -3.64 24.59 9.23
CA LEU A 34 -2.21 24.44 9.56
C LEU A 34 -2.01 23.70 10.89
N TRP A 35 -2.83 23.96 11.90
CA TRP A 35 -2.76 23.28 13.20
C TRP A 35 -3.19 21.81 13.08
N ILE A 36 -4.32 21.53 12.43
CA ILE A 36 -4.76 20.16 12.09
C ILE A 36 -3.69 19.42 11.27
N GLY A 37 -3.06 20.10 10.30
CA GLY A 37 -2.00 19.53 9.46
C GLY A 37 -0.75 19.16 10.27
N LYS A 38 -0.33 20.02 11.21
CA LYS A 38 0.78 19.74 12.13
C LYS A 38 0.46 18.56 13.06
N ILE A 39 -0.73 18.54 13.67
CA ILE A 39 -1.18 17.43 14.53
C ILE A 39 -1.21 16.12 13.74
N LYS A 40 -1.83 16.11 12.54
CA LYS A 40 -1.85 14.95 11.64
C LYS A 40 -0.44 14.47 11.30
N ARG A 41 0.49 15.39 10.99
CA ARG A 41 1.89 15.05 10.66
C ARG A 41 2.60 14.40 11.84
N THR A 42 2.42 14.92 13.06
CA THR A 42 2.98 14.34 14.29
C THR A 42 2.38 12.96 14.59
N VAL A 43 1.06 12.81 14.51
CA VAL A 43 0.37 11.52 14.72
C VAL A 43 0.80 10.49 13.68
N SER A 44 0.90 10.86 12.39
CA SER A 44 1.42 9.95 11.35
C SER A 44 2.91 9.62 11.53
N GLY A 45 3.71 10.52 12.12
CA GLY A 45 5.10 10.22 12.50
C GLY A 45 5.16 9.19 13.63
N MET A 46 4.43 9.43 14.72
CA MET A 46 4.30 8.51 15.86
C MET A 46 3.75 7.15 15.43
N GLN A 47 2.70 7.11 14.60
CA GLN A 47 2.20 5.86 14.02
C GLN A 47 3.28 5.10 13.25
N ARG A 48 4.16 5.79 12.53
CA ARG A 48 5.21 5.15 11.74
C ARG A 48 6.36 4.61 12.61
N GLU A 49 6.67 5.27 13.72
CA GLU A 49 7.62 4.79 14.74
C GLU A 49 7.02 3.65 15.57
N ILE A 50 5.75 3.76 15.97
CA ILE A 50 5.01 2.73 16.71
C ILE A 50 4.79 1.49 15.85
N SER A 51 4.43 1.63 14.58
CA SER A 51 4.35 0.50 13.64
C SER A 51 5.72 -0.16 13.44
N ALA A 52 6.81 0.60 13.36
CA ALA A 52 8.15 0.01 13.27
C ALA A 52 8.57 -0.74 14.55
N GLN A 53 8.11 -0.30 15.73
CA GLN A 53 8.35 -1.00 17.00
C GLN A 53 7.45 -2.25 17.15
N LEU A 54 6.17 -2.15 16.79
CA LEU A 54 5.23 -3.27 16.80
C LEU A 54 5.61 -4.33 15.75
N GLU A 55 6.05 -3.93 14.55
CA GLU A 55 6.64 -4.87 13.58
C GLU A 55 7.85 -5.59 14.17
N ALA A 56 8.72 -4.91 14.92
CA ALA A 56 9.87 -5.54 15.56
C ALA A 56 9.48 -6.54 16.67
N GLU A 57 8.43 -6.26 17.46
CA GLU A 57 7.91 -7.20 18.47
C GLU A 57 7.14 -8.37 17.85
N GLU A 58 6.24 -8.13 16.89
CA GLU A 58 5.56 -9.19 16.15
C GLU A 58 6.54 -10.08 15.38
N LEU A 59 7.59 -9.50 14.78
CA LEU A 59 8.62 -10.26 14.08
C LEU A 59 9.43 -11.11 15.07
N ARG A 60 9.76 -10.60 16.27
CA ARG A 60 10.36 -11.38 17.35
C ARG A 60 9.49 -12.56 17.78
N GLN A 61 8.18 -12.34 17.91
CA GLN A 61 7.25 -13.40 18.31
C GLN A 61 7.11 -14.46 17.21
N LYS A 62 6.96 -14.05 15.94
CA LYS A 62 6.96 -14.94 14.77
C LYS A 62 8.26 -15.76 14.67
N LEU A 63 9.43 -15.15 14.88
CA LEU A 63 10.73 -15.84 14.90
C LEU A 63 10.86 -16.84 16.07
N THR A 64 10.27 -16.53 17.23
CA THR A 64 10.31 -17.41 18.42
C THR A 64 9.42 -18.64 18.23
N ASP A 65 8.21 -18.46 17.67
CA ASP A 65 7.33 -19.59 17.36
C ASP A 65 7.85 -20.42 16.17
N GLN A 66 8.54 -19.80 15.20
CA GLN A 66 9.28 -20.54 14.18
C GLN A 66 10.41 -21.38 14.79
N GLN A 67 11.23 -20.82 15.70
CA GLN A 67 12.28 -21.60 16.36
C GLN A 67 11.71 -22.81 17.13
N LYS A 68 10.63 -22.64 17.90
CA LYS A 68 9.96 -23.76 18.58
C LYS A 68 9.48 -24.83 17.63
N LYS A 69 8.87 -24.45 16.49
CA LYS A 69 8.43 -25.40 15.46
C LYS A 69 9.59 -26.11 14.79
N LEU A 70 10.71 -25.42 14.54
CA LEU A 70 11.93 -26.02 14.00
C LEU A 70 12.53 -27.02 14.99
N ASP A 71 12.63 -26.68 16.27
CA ASP A 71 13.18 -27.54 17.32
C ASP A 71 12.29 -28.79 17.56
N GLU A 72 10.96 -28.63 17.53
CA GLU A 72 10.02 -29.76 17.55
C GLU A 72 10.14 -30.63 16.28
N SER A 73 10.33 -30.03 15.10
CA SER A 73 10.55 -30.75 13.84
C SER A 73 11.89 -31.48 13.83
N LEU A 74 12.95 -30.90 14.41
CA LEU A 74 14.26 -31.52 14.58
C LEU A 74 14.21 -32.67 15.61
N ARG A 75 13.42 -32.54 16.68
CA ARG A 75 13.12 -33.63 17.60
C ARG A 75 12.37 -34.77 16.93
N LYS A 76 11.32 -34.48 16.14
CA LYS A 76 10.61 -35.49 15.34
C LYS A 76 11.53 -36.16 14.33
N ALA A 77 12.26 -35.39 13.52
CA ALA A 77 13.22 -35.93 12.56
C ALA A 77 14.31 -36.79 13.23
N LYS A 78 14.82 -36.40 14.41
CA LYS A 78 15.70 -37.26 15.22
C LYS A 78 15.00 -38.56 15.62
N GLN A 79 13.80 -38.48 16.18
CA GLN A 79 13.04 -39.64 16.63
C GLN A 79 12.61 -40.57 15.48
N ASP A 80 12.33 -40.02 14.30
CA ASP A 80 12.02 -40.78 13.09
C ASP A 80 13.28 -41.44 12.53
N VAL A 81 14.42 -40.74 12.50
CA VAL A 81 15.73 -41.33 12.13
C VAL A 81 16.17 -42.41 13.12
N GLU A 82 15.95 -42.21 14.40
CA GLU A 82 16.25 -43.17 15.47
C GLU A 82 15.34 -44.41 15.34
N ARG A 83 14.06 -44.24 15.02
CA ARG A 83 13.14 -45.35 14.67
C ARG A 83 13.47 -46.06 13.37
N ILE A 84 13.96 -45.35 12.35
CA ILE A 84 14.41 -45.95 11.08
C ILE A 84 15.75 -46.68 11.27
N ALA A 85 16.55 -46.30 12.27
CA ALA A 85 17.76 -47.01 12.66
C ALA A 85 17.46 -48.28 13.49
N ASP A 86 16.40 -48.26 14.30
CA ASP A 86 15.89 -49.45 15.03
C ASP A 86 15.02 -50.38 14.15
N ASP A 87 14.33 -49.86 13.13
CA ASP A 87 13.43 -50.63 12.24
C ASP A 87 13.69 -50.31 10.74
N PRO A 88 14.46 -51.16 10.02
CA PRO A 88 14.94 -50.86 8.67
C PRO A 88 13.90 -51.05 7.53
N GLU A 89 12.67 -51.49 7.81
CA GLU A 89 11.68 -51.79 6.76
C GLU A 89 10.74 -50.63 6.39
N LYS A 90 11.26 -49.66 5.61
CA LYS A 90 10.64 -49.01 4.40
C LYS A 90 10.90 -47.48 4.29
N PRO A 91 11.66 -47.03 3.27
CA PRO A 91 11.67 -45.63 2.87
C PRO A 91 10.62 -45.34 1.78
N THR A 92 9.74 -44.36 2.01
CA THR A 92 8.89 -43.73 0.98
C THR A 92 9.52 -42.43 0.50
N ALA A 93 9.70 -42.29 -0.82
CA ALA A 93 10.43 -41.18 -1.44
C ALA A 93 9.54 -39.92 -1.66
N PRO A 94 10.11 -38.70 -1.63
CA PRO A 94 9.37 -37.47 -1.93
C PRO A 94 9.20 -37.25 -3.45
N SER A 95 8.02 -36.76 -3.84
CA SER A 95 7.58 -36.62 -5.24
C SER A 95 8.30 -35.52 -6.05
N ARG A 96 8.27 -35.67 -7.38
CA ARG A 96 9.00 -34.82 -8.36
C ARG A 96 8.19 -33.63 -8.92
N ASP A 97 7.03 -33.33 -8.35
CA ASP A 97 5.99 -32.53 -9.04
C ASP A 97 6.20 -31.00 -9.05
N THR A 98 7.21 -30.49 -8.34
CA THR A 98 7.41 -29.04 -8.16
C THR A 98 7.94 -28.31 -9.40
N SER A 99 8.56 -29.02 -10.35
CA SER A 99 9.22 -28.40 -11.52
C SER A 99 8.21 -27.81 -12.51
N THR A 100 7.23 -28.61 -12.95
CA THR A 100 6.28 -28.27 -14.02
C THR A 100 5.42 -27.04 -13.71
N SER A 101 5.07 -26.83 -12.43
CA SER A 101 4.27 -25.67 -12.01
C SER A 101 5.00 -24.33 -12.14
N THR A 102 6.35 -24.35 -12.15
CA THR A 102 7.17 -23.14 -12.22
C THR A 102 7.31 -22.64 -13.66
N GLU A 103 7.57 -23.54 -14.61
CA GLU A 103 7.69 -23.23 -16.04
C GLU A 103 6.37 -22.65 -16.59
N GLN A 104 5.23 -23.24 -16.21
CA GLN A 104 3.92 -22.78 -16.69
C GLN A 104 3.57 -21.36 -16.18
N ARG A 105 4.01 -20.98 -14.98
CA ARG A 105 3.85 -19.61 -14.45
C ARG A 105 4.75 -18.60 -15.18
N ALA A 106 5.97 -18.98 -15.53
CA ALA A 106 6.89 -18.11 -16.25
C ALA A 106 6.38 -17.81 -17.68
N ALA A 107 5.83 -18.82 -18.37
CA ALA A 107 5.23 -18.66 -19.69
C ALA A 107 4.04 -17.68 -19.68
N SER A 108 3.12 -17.81 -18.72
CA SER A 108 1.98 -16.88 -18.59
C SER A 108 2.41 -15.45 -18.28
N ALA A 109 3.44 -15.26 -17.44
CA ALA A 109 3.96 -13.93 -17.13
C ALA A 109 4.54 -13.22 -18.37
N ALA A 110 5.22 -13.97 -19.25
CA ALA A 110 5.76 -13.42 -20.50
C ALA A 110 4.65 -12.95 -21.46
N SER A 111 3.57 -13.73 -21.64
CA SER A 111 2.45 -13.32 -22.51
C SER A 111 1.72 -12.06 -22.05
N HIS A 112 1.69 -11.78 -20.73
CA HIS A 112 1.07 -10.56 -20.20
C HIS A 112 1.94 -9.30 -20.36
N LEU A 113 3.24 -9.46 -20.64
CA LEU A 113 4.15 -8.33 -20.88
C LEU A 113 4.08 -7.83 -22.33
N ASP A 114 3.89 -8.73 -23.31
CA ASP A 114 3.66 -8.37 -24.71
C ASP A 114 2.34 -7.59 -24.91
N ASP A 115 1.24 -8.10 -24.35
CA ASP A 115 -0.09 -7.44 -24.37
C ASP A 115 -0.06 -6.02 -23.76
N ALA A 116 0.71 -5.86 -22.68
CA ALA A 116 0.93 -4.57 -22.04
C ALA A 116 1.83 -3.60 -22.85
N LEU A 117 2.63 -4.09 -23.79
CA LEU A 117 3.44 -3.27 -24.70
C LEU A 117 2.64 -2.86 -25.95
N GLU A 118 1.78 -3.75 -26.46
CA GLU A 118 0.92 -3.47 -27.62
C GLU A 118 -0.13 -2.39 -27.30
N THR A 119 -0.75 -2.46 -26.11
CA THR A 119 -1.72 -1.45 -25.64
C THR A 119 -1.13 -0.05 -25.42
N VAL A 120 0.19 0.08 -25.31
CA VAL A 120 0.90 1.37 -25.27
C VAL A 120 1.15 1.93 -26.68
N HIS A 121 1.24 1.08 -27.70
CA HIS A 121 1.49 1.50 -29.08
C HIS A 121 0.23 2.04 -29.78
N GLU A 122 -0.95 1.49 -29.49
CA GLU A 122 -2.20 1.88 -30.19
C GLU A 122 -2.87 3.17 -29.64
N LYS A 123 -2.55 3.61 -28.41
CA LYS A 123 -3.19 4.79 -27.79
C LYS A 123 -2.38 6.09 -27.87
N ALA A 124 -1.87 6.40 -29.06
CA ALA A 124 -1.33 7.72 -29.40
C ALA A 124 -2.23 8.42 -30.45
N PRO A 125 -3.27 9.18 -30.04
CA PRO A 125 -3.96 10.07 -30.97
C PRO A 125 -3.06 11.24 -31.33
N ALA A 126 -2.84 11.42 -32.62
CA ALA A 126 -1.99 12.46 -33.17
C ALA A 126 -2.59 13.88 -32.99
N SER A 127 -1.77 14.76 -32.42
CA SER A 127 -1.46 16.10 -32.96
C SER A 127 -2.59 17.18 -32.88
N PRO A 128 -2.46 18.37 -33.52
CA PRO A 128 -2.36 19.64 -32.78
C PRO A 128 -3.51 20.62 -33.09
N ASP A 129 -3.25 21.93 -32.90
CA ASP A 129 -3.95 23.12 -33.45
C ASP A 129 -4.94 23.90 -32.55
N ALA A 130 -5.17 25.17 -32.96
CA ALA A 130 -5.93 26.27 -32.32
C ALA A 130 -5.29 26.84 -31.02
N GLU A 131 -4.58 27.98 -31.00
CA GLU A 131 -4.62 29.25 -31.76
C GLU A 131 -5.76 30.23 -31.37
N SER A 132 -5.41 31.53 -31.32
CA SER A 132 -6.17 32.67 -30.74
C SER A 132 -6.31 32.64 -29.20
N SER A 133 -6.16 33.74 -28.43
CA SER A 133 -6.01 35.18 -28.70
C SER A 133 -5.60 35.91 -27.38
N THR A 134 -5.15 37.17 -27.24
CA THR A 134 -5.00 38.34 -28.13
C THR A 134 -3.77 39.22 -27.77
N LYS A 135 -3.07 39.77 -28.78
CA LYS A 135 -2.71 41.22 -28.93
C LYS A 135 -2.13 42.04 -27.74
N ASP A 136 -0.81 42.22 -27.72
CA ASP A 136 -0.04 43.51 -27.65
C ASP A 136 1.45 43.11 -27.90
N SER A 137 2.34 43.84 -28.59
CA SER A 137 2.53 45.29 -28.63
C SER A 137 3.19 45.77 -29.95
N LYS A 138 3.64 47.02 -29.98
CA LYS A 138 3.75 47.86 -31.18
C LYS A 138 5.19 48.41 -31.42
N GLN A 139 5.50 48.70 -32.71
CA GLN A 139 6.63 49.52 -33.22
C GLN A 139 8.06 48.91 -33.17
N PRO A 140 9.01 49.50 -33.93
CA PRO A 140 8.86 50.57 -34.93
C PRO A 140 8.94 50.11 -36.40
#